data_AF-A0A0J1EKZ7-F1
#
_entry.id   AF-A0A0J1EKZ7-F1
#
_cell.length_a   1.000
_cell.length_b   1.000
_cell.length_c   1.000
_cell.angle_alpha   90.00
_cell.angle_beta   90.00
_cell.angle_gamma   90.00
#
_symmetry.space_group_name_H-M   'P 1'
#
loop_
_entity.id
_entity.type
_entity.pdbx_description
1 polymer ?
#
loop_
_entity_poly.entity_id
_entity_poly.type
_entity_poly.pdbx_seq_one_letter_code
_entity_poly.pdbx_strand_id
1 'polypeptide(L)'
;MPGPDASLVAAIRAKENQPNDWSRQLAILLASLVLFIAVGLIWWNVRLVLMLVGILLLHEGGHYVAMRVFGYRNIRMVFVPMLGAAVSGHPLQLARWKKAVVYFAGPLPGIALSMGLLTIASLATMSPDASVLPVPLLSVNSSHPWLFELGGLGLLLNWMNLLPLLPLDGGKIVQSTFARPSPWREMLGRGLTILTIAALGMLIGEPVLLLLIVPLLFTMPLTYRTGWLSRQLSDREIAAPERRQIPESAITTIASAIDETALQALPPPQKASLVLQIYESLITPAPGRWTSWVISLVYIGSMTGSTLFGWWVWSRHRWYDPSERVPPIPAMMPTWIDLDKGSQEAMSAFSGRVAGPLADWWLPL
;
A
#
# COMPACT_ATOMS: atom_id res chain seq x y z
N MET A 1 -44.36 19.16 -2.90
CA MET A 1 -43.00 18.60 -2.91
C MET A 1 -42.59 18.32 -1.46
N PRO A 2 -41.97 17.18 -1.13
CA PRO A 2 -41.50 16.94 0.23
C PRO A 2 -40.49 18.03 0.63
N GLY A 3 -40.53 18.50 1.88
CA GLY A 3 -39.58 19.50 2.38
C GLY A 3 -38.12 19.04 2.33
N PRO A 4 -37.14 19.96 2.51
CA PRO A 4 -35.71 19.65 2.47
C PRO A 4 -35.34 18.46 3.36
N ASP A 5 -35.95 18.38 4.55
CA ASP A 5 -35.72 17.31 5.53
C ASP A 5 -36.23 15.95 5.06
N ALA A 6 -37.38 15.91 4.38
CA ALA A 6 -37.93 14.68 3.81
C ALA A 6 -37.04 14.13 2.69
N SER A 7 -36.40 15.01 1.91
CA SER A 7 -35.44 14.60 0.87
C SER A 7 -34.15 14.02 1.46
N LEU A 8 -33.68 14.57 2.59
CA LEU A 8 -32.49 14.10 3.29
C LEU A 8 -32.74 12.76 3.98
N VAL A 9 -33.86 12.62 4.68
CA VAL A 9 -34.27 11.34 5.30
C VAL A 9 -34.39 10.27 4.23
N ALA A 10 -35.03 10.55 3.10
CA ALA A 10 -35.11 9.61 1.98
C ALA A 10 -33.71 9.20 1.45
N ALA A 11 -32.78 10.16 1.33
CA ALA A 11 -31.41 9.88 0.90
C ALA A 11 -30.62 9.03 1.92
N ILE A 12 -30.84 9.23 3.22
CA ILE A 12 -30.25 8.40 4.29
C ILE A 12 -30.84 6.99 4.24
N ARG A 13 -32.16 6.86 4.17
CA ARG A 13 -32.84 5.55 4.06
C ARG A 13 -32.40 4.78 2.82
N ALA A 14 -32.21 5.47 1.69
CA ALA A 14 -31.70 4.88 0.46
C ALA A 14 -30.27 4.31 0.64
N LYS A 15 -29.42 4.95 1.45
CA LYS A 15 -28.08 4.46 1.78
C LYS A 15 -28.10 3.31 2.79
N GLU A 16 -28.96 3.37 3.80
CA GLU A 16 -29.11 2.30 4.80
C GLU A 16 -29.60 0.98 4.18
N ASN A 17 -30.53 1.09 3.23
CA ASN A 17 -31.19 -0.04 2.58
C ASN A 17 -30.61 -0.38 1.19
N GLN A 18 -29.48 0.23 0.80
CA GLN A 18 -28.92 0.01 -0.53
C GLN A 18 -28.55 -1.48 -0.70
N PRO A 19 -29.17 -2.22 -1.63
CA PRO A 19 -28.85 -3.62 -1.85
C PRO A 19 -27.43 -3.74 -2.39
N ASN A 20 -26.76 -4.84 -2.03
CA ASN A 20 -25.42 -5.12 -2.54
C ASN A 20 -25.54 -5.61 -3.99
N ASP A 21 -25.45 -4.69 -4.95
CA ASP A 21 -25.44 -5.00 -6.38
C ASP A 21 -24.07 -5.60 -6.75
N TRP A 22 -23.99 -6.92 -6.61
CA TRP A 22 -22.77 -7.70 -6.85
C TRP A 22 -22.27 -7.57 -8.30
N SER A 23 -23.18 -7.55 -9.27
CA SER A 23 -22.84 -7.38 -10.68
C SER A 23 -22.15 -6.04 -10.93
N ARG A 24 -22.72 -4.96 -10.42
CA ARG A 24 -22.14 -3.62 -10.57
C ARG A 24 -20.84 -3.48 -9.81
N GLN A 25 -20.75 -4.01 -8.59
CA GLN A 25 -19.52 -3.97 -7.80
C GLN A 25 -18.37 -4.73 -8.48
N LEU A 26 -18.66 -5.91 -9.04
CA LEU A 26 -17.68 -6.69 -9.79
C LEU A 26 -17.26 -5.96 -11.07
N ALA A 27 -18.21 -5.38 -11.81
CA ALA A 27 -17.91 -4.60 -13.01
C ALA A 27 -16.99 -3.41 -12.71
N ILE A 28 -17.25 -2.67 -11.62
CA ILE A 28 -16.41 -1.55 -11.18
C ILE A 28 -15.02 -2.05 -10.77
N LEU A 29 -14.93 -3.15 -10.00
CA LEU A 29 -13.66 -3.74 -9.59
C LEU A 29 -12.82 -4.11 -10.81
N LEU A 30 -13.38 -4.87 -11.75
CA LEU A 30 -12.69 -5.31 -12.96
C LEU A 30 -12.29 -4.13 -13.85
N ALA A 31 -13.20 -3.18 -14.07
CA ALA A 31 -12.89 -1.98 -14.86
C ALA A 31 -11.74 -1.17 -14.23
N SER A 32 -11.78 -0.97 -12.90
CA SER A 32 -10.73 -0.26 -12.18
C SER A 32 -9.39 -1.02 -12.17
N LEU A 33 -9.42 -2.36 -12.09
CA LEU A 33 -8.25 -3.21 -12.17
C LEU A 33 -7.61 -3.16 -13.56
N VAL A 34 -8.40 -3.25 -14.63
CA VAL A 34 -7.91 -3.11 -16.00
C VAL A 34 -7.27 -1.75 -16.21
N LEU A 35 -7.91 -0.68 -15.73
CA LEU A 35 -7.34 0.67 -15.80
C LEU A 35 -6.03 0.79 -15.01
N PHE A 36 -5.97 0.22 -13.81
CA PHE A 36 -4.77 0.21 -12.98
C PHE A 36 -3.62 -0.51 -13.68
N ILE A 37 -3.87 -1.68 -14.27
CA ILE A 37 -2.87 -2.43 -15.03
C ILE A 37 -2.43 -1.64 -16.26
N ALA A 38 -3.38 -1.11 -17.05
CA ALA A 38 -3.08 -0.35 -18.27
C ALA A 38 -2.20 0.87 -17.98
N VAL A 39 -2.53 1.66 -16.97
CA VAL A 39 -1.70 2.82 -16.56
C VAL A 39 -0.39 2.36 -15.94
N GLY A 40 -0.39 1.30 -15.13
CA GLY A 40 0.81 0.72 -14.52
C GLY A 40 1.84 0.29 -15.55
N LEU A 41 1.40 -0.33 -16.65
CA LEU A 41 2.27 -0.80 -17.74
C LEU A 41 2.92 0.33 -18.55
N ILE A 42 2.47 1.59 -18.39
CA ILE A 42 3.13 2.76 -19.00
C ILE A 42 4.44 3.09 -18.26
N TRP A 43 4.46 2.91 -16.94
CA TRP A 43 5.55 3.32 -16.07
C TRP A 43 6.40 2.16 -15.55
N TRP A 44 5.82 0.97 -15.46
CA TRP A 44 6.41 -0.19 -14.80
C TRP A 44 6.34 -1.43 -15.70
N ASN A 45 7.27 -2.37 -15.46
CA ASN A 45 7.26 -3.64 -16.18
C ASN A 45 6.10 -4.55 -15.72
N VAL A 46 5.72 -5.49 -16.59
CA VAL A 46 4.60 -6.42 -16.34
C VAL A 46 4.77 -7.18 -15.02
N ARG A 47 6.01 -7.61 -14.70
CA ARG A 47 6.31 -8.36 -13.48
C ARG A 47 5.94 -7.55 -12.23
N LEU A 48 6.41 -6.30 -12.13
CA LEU A 48 6.14 -5.43 -10.99
C LEU A 48 4.66 -5.14 -10.86
N VAL A 49 3.97 -4.85 -11.97
CA VAL A 49 2.51 -4.60 -11.96
C VAL A 49 1.75 -5.81 -11.42
N LEU A 50 2.09 -7.04 -11.86
CA LEU A 50 1.44 -8.26 -11.37
C LEU A 50 1.73 -8.51 -9.88
N MET A 51 2.96 -8.26 -9.43
CA MET A 51 3.32 -8.36 -8.01
C MET A 51 2.52 -7.35 -7.17
N LEU A 52 2.45 -6.08 -7.61
CA LEU A 52 1.68 -5.03 -6.94
C LEU A 52 0.19 -5.39 -6.86
N VAL A 53 -0.41 -5.87 -7.96
CA VAL A 53 -1.80 -6.32 -7.97
C VAL A 53 -2.01 -7.45 -6.95
N GLY A 54 -1.12 -8.46 -6.93
CA GLY A 54 -1.21 -9.57 -5.98
C GLY A 54 -1.12 -9.12 -4.52
N ILE A 55 -0.17 -8.25 -4.21
CA ILE A 55 0.02 -7.71 -2.85
C ILE A 55 -1.19 -6.87 -2.44
N LEU A 56 -1.66 -5.97 -3.31
CA LEU A 56 -2.79 -5.10 -3.03
C LEU A 56 -4.09 -5.90 -2.87
N LEU A 57 -4.32 -6.94 -3.69
CA LEU A 57 -5.48 -7.82 -3.54
C LEU A 57 -5.46 -8.56 -2.20
N LEU A 58 -4.29 -9.03 -1.75
CA LEU A 58 -4.19 -9.68 -0.45
C LEU A 58 -4.45 -8.69 0.69
N HIS A 59 -3.85 -7.51 0.63
CA HIS A 59 -3.99 -6.45 1.61
C HIS A 59 -5.45 -5.97 1.71
N GLU A 60 -6.01 -5.51 0.61
CA GLU A 60 -7.40 -5.04 0.56
C GLU A 60 -8.40 -6.19 0.76
N GLY A 61 -8.07 -7.40 0.31
CA GLY A 61 -8.85 -8.61 0.58
C GLY A 61 -8.96 -8.89 2.07
N GLY A 62 -7.90 -8.65 2.84
CA GLY A 62 -7.91 -8.72 4.29
C GLY A 62 -8.91 -7.75 4.93
N HIS A 63 -8.87 -6.47 4.52
CA HIS A 63 -9.88 -5.49 4.94
C HIS A 63 -11.29 -5.91 4.54
N TYR A 64 -11.47 -6.36 3.30
CA TYR A 64 -12.75 -6.81 2.77
C TYR A 64 -13.34 -7.95 3.60
N VAL A 65 -12.55 -9.00 3.88
CA VAL A 65 -12.99 -10.14 4.69
C VAL A 65 -13.36 -9.69 6.10
N ALA A 66 -12.54 -8.87 6.76
CA ALA A 66 -12.84 -8.37 8.09
C ALA A 66 -14.11 -7.51 8.12
N MET A 67 -14.32 -6.66 7.10
CA MET A 67 -15.54 -5.87 6.93
C MET A 67 -16.77 -6.77 6.76
N ARG A 68 -16.67 -7.86 5.97
CA ARG A 68 -17.77 -8.83 5.79
C ARG A 68 -18.08 -9.54 7.11
N VAL A 69 -17.06 -10.00 7.84
CA VAL A 69 -17.20 -10.68 9.14
C VAL A 69 -17.86 -9.78 10.18
N PHE A 70 -17.50 -8.50 10.23
CA PHE A 70 -18.12 -7.54 11.15
C PHE A 70 -19.44 -6.93 10.64
N GLY A 71 -19.93 -7.37 9.49
CA GLY A 71 -21.24 -6.96 8.97
C GLY A 71 -21.28 -5.54 8.43
N TYR A 72 -20.22 -5.06 7.79
CA TYR A 72 -20.31 -3.82 6.99
C TYR A 72 -21.26 -4.03 5.81
N ARG A 73 -21.93 -2.95 5.40
CA ARG A 73 -22.80 -2.90 4.22
C ARG A 73 -22.14 -2.16 3.07
N ASN A 74 -22.59 -2.46 1.85
CA ASN A 74 -22.13 -1.78 0.62
C ASN A 74 -20.61 -1.75 0.53
N ILE A 75 -19.99 -2.91 0.77
CA ILE A 75 -18.54 -3.07 0.73
C ILE A 75 -18.12 -3.14 -0.74
N ARG A 76 -17.23 -2.25 -1.14
CA ARG A 76 -16.72 -2.17 -2.51
C ARG A 76 -15.21 -2.01 -2.48
N MET A 77 -14.55 -2.70 -3.39
CA MET A 77 -13.11 -2.62 -3.63
C MET A 77 -12.90 -1.95 -4.99
N VAL A 78 -11.98 -1.00 -5.06
CA VAL A 78 -11.61 -0.32 -6.31
C VAL A 78 -10.11 -0.18 -6.38
N PHE A 79 -9.55 -0.30 -7.59
CA PHE A 79 -8.17 0.06 -7.85
C PHE A 79 -8.10 1.52 -8.28
N VAL A 80 -7.10 2.23 -7.75
CA VAL A 80 -6.83 3.63 -8.09
C VAL A 80 -5.47 3.68 -8.76
N PRO A 81 -5.41 4.00 -10.07
CA PRO A 81 -4.16 4.07 -10.80
C PRO A 81 -3.10 4.89 -10.06
N MET A 82 -1.86 4.39 -10.04
CA MET A 82 -0.70 5.00 -9.38
C MET A 82 -0.77 5.12 -7.84
N LEU A 83 -1.94 4.95 -7.22
CA LEU A 83 -2.10 5.05 -5.76
C LEU A 83 -2.19 3.68 -5.08
N GLY A 84 -2.87 2.71 -5.70
CA GLY A 84 -3.02 1.37 -5.16
C GLY A 84 -4.46 0.86 -5.27
N ALA A 85 -4.98 0.27 -4.21
CA ALA A 85 -6.36 -0.17 -4.12
C ALA A 85 -6.99 0.40 -2.84
N ALA A 86 -8.32 0.42 -2.80
CA ALA A 86 -9.06 0.92 -1.65
C ALA A 86 -10.36 0.12 -1.46
N VAL A 87 -10.59 -0.31 -0.23
CA VAL A 87 -11.87 -0.86 0.20
C VAL A 87 -12.65 0.14 1.04
N SER A 88 -13.94 0.30 0.71
CA SER A 88 -14.87 1.13 1.47
C SER A 88 -16.14 0.36 1.79
N GLY A 89 -16.71 0.60 2.96
CA GLY A 89 -17.97 0.01 3.41
C GLY A 89 -18.57 0.83 4.54
N HIS A 90 -19.87 0.65 4.77
CA HIS A 90 -20.60 1.34 5.83
C HIS A 90 -20.74 0.40 7.04
N PRO A 91 -20.10 0.70 8.17
CA PRO A 91 -20.20 -0.10 9.38
C PRO A 91 -21.62 -0.08 9.98
N LEU A 92 -22.05 -1.22 10.52
CA LEU A 92 -23.29 -1.35 11.28
C LEU A 92 -22.98 -1.24 12.79
N GLN A 93 -22.98 -0.04 13.35
CA GLN A 93 -22.84 0.21 14.80
C GLN A 93 -21.68 -0.58 15.44
N LEU A 94 -20.47 -0.40 14.90
CA LEU A 94 -19.33 -1.20 15.30
C LEU A 94 -18.48 -0.50 16.33
N ALA A 95 -18.25 -1.18 17.45
CA ALA A 95 -17.29 -0.77 18.46
C ALA A 95 -15.92 -0.44 17.84
N ARG A 96 -15.23 0.60 18.35
CA ARG A 96 -13.97 1.09 17.76
C ARG A 96 -12.88 0.02 17.66
N TRP A 97 -12.85 -0.93 18.59
CA TRP A 97 -11.89 -2.03 18.54
C TRP A 97 -12.09 -2.95 17.32
N LYS A 98 -13.34 -3.15 16.87
CA LYS A 98 -13.62 -3.91 15.65
C LYS A 98 -13.08 -3.16 14.42
N LYS A 99 -13.20 -1.83 14.41
CA LYS A 99 -12.57 -1.00 13.37
C LYS A 99 -11.05 -1.15 13.36
N ALA A 100 -10.41 -1.19 14.54
CA ALA A 100 -8.98 -1.46 14.65
C ALA A 100 -8.61 -2.83 14.05
N VAL A 101 -9.40 -3.88 14.34
CA VAL A 101 -9.18 -5.21 13.75
C VAL A 101 -9.35 -5.19 12.24
N VAL A 102 -10.33 -4.46 11.69
CA VAL A 102 -10.44 -4.27 10.24
C VAL A 102 -9.16 -3.66 9.66
N TYR A 103 -8.63 -2.62 10.29
CA TYR A 103 -7.39 -1.97 9.82
C TYR A 103 -6.13 -2.83 10.01
N PHE A 104 -6.12 -3.78 10.95
CA PHE A 104 -5.06 -4.78 11.03
C PHE A 104 -5.18 -5.89 9.97
N ALA A 105 -6.39 -6.19 9.53
CA ALA A 105 -6.66 -7.34 8.66
C ALA A 105 -6.02 -7.22 7.27
N GLY A 106 -5.69 -6.02 6.80
CA GLY A 106 -4.89 -5.83 5.59
C GLY A 106 -3.40 -6.07 5.82
N PRO A 107 -2.72 -5.25 6.65
CA PRO A 107 -1.27 -5.31 6.81
C PRO A 107 -0.76 -6.59 7.48
N LEU A 108 -1.42 -7.13 8.52
CA LEU A 108 -0.86 -8.25 9.28
C LEU A 108 -0.75 -9.55 8.47
N PRO A 109 -1.78 -10.00 7.73
CA PRO A 109 -1.65 -11.17 6.87
C PRO A 109 -0.61 -10.96 5.77
N GLY A 110 -0.54 -9.74 5.20
CA GLY A 110 0.45 -9.38 4.20
C GLY A 110 1.88 -9.45 4.73
N ILE A 111 2.14 -8.93 5.94
CA ILE A 111 3.44 -9.05 6.63
C ILE A 111 3.78 -10.52 6.87
N ALA A 112 2.86 -11.30 7.43
CA ALA A 112 3.10 -12.70 7.75
C ALA A 112 3.45 -13.52 6.49
N LEU A 113 2.69 -13.35 5.40
CA LEU A 113 3.00 -13.99 4.13
C LEU A 113 4.35 -13.54 3.58
N SER A 114 4.64 -12.24 3.62
CA SER A 114 5.89 -11.68 3.13
C SER A 114 7.11 -12.20 3.90
N MET A 115 7.00 -12.34 5.22
CA MET A 115 8.02 -12.97 6.06
C MET A 115 8.20 -14.45 5.68
N GLY A 116 7.12 -15.18 5.44
CA GLY A 116 7.17 -16.55 4.93
C GLY A 116 7.89 -16.66 3.58
N LEU A 117 7.55 -15.81 2.62
CA LEU A 117 8.19 -15.77 1.31
C LEU A 117 9.68 -15.43 1.41
N LEU A 118 10.05 -14.45 2.23
CA LEU A 118 11.44 -14.04 2.44
C LEU A 118 12.25 -15.10 3.18
N THR A 119 11.68 -15.81 4.16
CA THR A 119 12.37 -16.94 4.81
C THR A 119 12.61 -18.08 3.84
N ILE A 120 11.60 -18.49 3.06
CA ILE A 120 11.74 -19.51 2.03
C ILE A 120 12.82 -19.10 1.00
N ALA A 121 12.76 -17.86 0.51
CA ALA A 121 13.74 -17.33 -0.44
C ALA A 121 15.16 -17.33 0.16
N SER A 122 15.32 -16.95 1.43
CA SER A 122 16.62 -16.90 2.11
C SER A 122 17.22 -18.28 2.37
N LEU A 123 16.39 -19.29 2.66
CA LEU A 123 16.82 -20.66 2.90
C LEU A 123 17.21 -21.38 1.60
N ALA A 124 16.51 -21.12 0.50
CA ALA A 124 16.80 -21.70 -0.81
C ALA A 124 18.19 -21.29 -1.36
N THR A 125 18.72 -20.13 -0.94
CA THR A 125 20.05 -19.65 -1.33
C THR A 125 21.19 -20.31 -0.54
N MET A 126 20.90 -21.08 0.52
CA MET A 126 21.89 -21.67 1.43
C MET A 126 22.33 -23.10 1.06
N SER A 127 21.82 -23.68 -0.01
CA SER A 127 22.08 -25.08 -0.35
C SER A 127 22.88 -25.25 -1.64
N PRO A 128 24.19 -25.60 -1.56
CA PRO A 128 24.93 -26.16 -2.69
C PRO A 128 24.44 -27.56 -3.07
N ASP A 129 23.98 -28.37 -2.10
CA ASP A 129 23.63 -29.79 -2.28
C ASP A 129 22.39 -30.25 -1.48
N ALA A 130 21.45 -29.36 -1.11
CA ALA A 130 20.37 -29.77 -0.19
C ALA A 130 19.23 -30.50 -0.91
N SER A 131 19.24 -31.82 -0.76
CA SER A 131 18.04 -32.67 -0.79
C SER A 131 17.11 -32.27 0.37
N VAL A 132 16.34 -31.19 0.19
CA VAL A 132 15.27 -30.84 1.13
C VAL A 132 13.98 -31.51 0.68
N LEU A 133 13.28 -32.09 1.65
CA LEU A 133 11.97 -32.74 1.56
C LEU A 133 11.08 -32.19 0.42
N PRO A 134 10.50 -33.08 -0.43
CA PRO A 134 9.61 -32.66 -1.51
C PRO A 134 8.27 -32.27 -0.90
N VAL A 135 8.18 -31.04 -0.42
CA VAL A 135 6.89 -30.34 -0.38
C VAL A 135 6.65 -29.93 -1.84
N PRO A 136 5.61 -30.45 -2.53
CA PRO A 136 5.42 -30.18 -3.96
C PRO A 136 5.25 -28.69 -4.31
N LEU A 137 4.88 -27.86 -3.32
CA LEU A 137 4.83 -26.40 -3.46
C LEU A 137 6.21 -25.71 -3.39
N LEU A 138 7.22 -26.38 -2.85
CA LEU A 138 8.60 -25.90 -2.67
C LEU A 138 9.59 -26.56 -3.64
N SER A 139 9.14 -27.49 -4.50
CA SER A 139 9.95 -28.08 -5.57
C SER A 139 10.12 -27.12 -6.77
N VAL A 140 10.26 -25.83 -6.47
CA VAL A 140 10.52 -24.76 -7.41
C VAL A 140 12.03 -24.60 -7.48
N ASN A 141 12.57 -24.91 -8.65
CA ASN A 141 13.99 -24.97 -8.95
C ASN A 141 14.76 -23.75 -8.42
N SER A 142 15.92 -24.02 -7.82
CA SER A 142 16.85 -23.08 -7.19
C SER A 142 17.06 -21.80 -8.01
N SER A 143 17.18 -20.64 -7.34
CA SER A 143 17.42 -19.27 -7.86
C SER A 143 16.19 -18.50 -8.38
N HIS A 144 15.24 -18.14 -7.50
CA HIS A 144 14.08 -17.32 -7.89
C HIS A 144 14.08 -15.92 -7.26
N PRO A 145 14.70 -14.92 -7.90
CA PRO A 145 14.66 -13.50 -7.50
C PRO A 145 13.25 -12.99 -7.23
N TRP A 146 12.25 -13.50 -7.95
CA TRP A 146 10.86 -13.06 -7.84
C TRP A 146 10.24 -13.31 -6.46
N LEU A 147 10.62 -14.37 -5.74
CA LEU A 147 10.12 -14.64 -4.39
C LEU A 147 10.65 -13.61 -3.39
N PHE A 148 11.93 -13.26 -3.53
CA PHE A 148 12.56 -12.23 -2.73
C PHE A 148 12.00 -10.85 -3.06
N GLU A 149 11.80 -10.54 -4.35
CA GLU A 149 11.14 -9.31 -4.82
C GLU A 149 9.71 -9.21 -4.28
N LEU A 150 8.89 -10.25 -4.45
CA LEU A 150 7.50 -10.28 -4.00
C LEU A 150 7.39 -10.18 -2.48
N GLY A 151 8.21 -10.93 -1.74
CA GLY A 151 8.25 -10.88 -0.29
C GLY A 151 8.78 -9.54 0.23
N GLY A 152 9.80 -8.97 -0.40
CA GLY A 152 10.36 -7.67 -0.04
C GLY A 152 9.37 -6.53 -0.30
N LEU A 153 8.78 -6.48 -1.49
CA LEU A 153 7.73 -5.51 -1.84
C LEU A 153 6.49 -5.67 -0.97
N GLY A 154 6.07 -6.92 -0.72
CA GLY A 154 4.95 -7.22 0.16
C GLY A 154 5.21 -6.74 1.58
N LEU A 155 6.39 -7.03 2.14
CA LEU A 155 6.76 -6.59 3.48
C LEU A 155 6.78 -5.06 3.54
N LEU A 156 7.41 -4.40 2.56
CA LEU A 156 7.51 -2.95 2.49
C LEU A 156 6.13 -2.28 2.42
N LEU A 157 5.24 -2.70 1.52
CA LEU A 157 3.91 -2.09 1.35
C LEU A 157 3.04 -2.26 2.59
N ASN A 158 3.05 -3.44 3.20
CA ASN A 158 2.27 -3.67 4.41
C ASN A 158 2.87 -2.96 5.63
N TRP A 159 4.20 -2.89 5.73
CA TRP A 159 4.91 -2.12 6.75
C TRP A 159 4.64 -0.62 6.62
N MET A 160 4.67 -0.07 5.40
CA MET A 160 4.30 1.33 5.14
C MET A 160 2.86 1.61 5.57
N ASN A 161 1.92 0.70 5.30
CA ASN A 161 0.54 0.85 5.76
C ASN A 161 0.38 0.80 7.28
N LEU A 162 1.37 0.31 8.03
CA LEU A 162 1.40 0.42 9.49
C LEU A 162 2.01 1.73 10.00
N LEU A 163 2.51 2.63 9.15
CA LEU A 163 3.02 3.92 9.63
C LEU A 163 1.90 4.74 10.29
N PRO A 164 2.21 5.51 11.37
CA PRO A 164 1.23 6.33 12.09
C PRO A 164 0.86 7.61 11.33
N LEU A 165 0.56 7.48 10.03
CA LEU A 165 0.30 8.57 9.10
C LEU A 165 -1.11 8.42 8.50
N LEU A 166 -1.82 9.52 8.29
CA LEU A 166 -3.15 9.52 7.67
C LEU A 166 -2.98 9.85 6.18
N PRO A 167 -3.44 8.99 5.25
CA PRO A 167 -4.60 8.12 5.37
C PRO A 167 -4.28 6.62 5.50
N LEU A 168 -3.04 6.26 5.84
CA LEU A 168 -2.60 4.87 6.00
C LEU A 168 -3.30 4.19 7.18
N ASP A 169 -3.32 2.87 7.19
CA ASP A 169 -4.08 2.11 8.19
C ASP A 169 -3.51 2.23 9.60
N GLY A 170 -2.19 2.35 9.75
CA GLY A 170 -1.52 2.62 11.01
C GLY A 170 -2.00 3.92 11.66
N GLY A 171 -2.19 4.98 10.87
CA GLY A 171 -2.82 6.22 11.34
C GLY A 171 -4.24 6.00 11.86
N LYS A 172 -5.06 5.19 11.17
CA LYS A 172 -6.43 4.87 11.59
C LYS A 172 -6.46 3.95 12.82
N ILE A 173 -5.53 3.01 12.94
CA ILE A 173 -5.33 2.14 14.11
C ILE A 173 -5.00 3.01 15.32
N VAL A 174 -4.02 3.91 15.19
CA VAL A 174 -3.64 4.83 16.28
C VAL A 174 -4.84 5.69 16.69
N GLN A 175 -5.60 6.24 15.73
CA GLN A 175 -6.81 7.01 16.03
C GLN A 175 -7.86 6.20 16.80
N SER A 176 -8.03 4.92 16.46
CA SER A 176 -9.03 4.05 17.08
C SER A 176 -8.78 3.78 18.56
N THR A 177 -7.55 3.97 19.05
CA THR A 177 -7.19 3.79 20.47
C THR A 177 -7.63 4.95 21.36
N PHE A 178 -7.91 6.13 20.78
CA PHE A 178 -8.31 7.31 21.55
C PHE A 178 -9.80 7.28 21.93
N ALA A 179 -10.08 7.78 23.14
CA ALA A 179 -11.42 7.77 23.70
C ALA A 179 -12.40 8.76 23.04
N ARG A 180 -11.93 9.87 22.49
CA ARG A 180 -12.79 10.92 21.91
C ARG A 180 -12.35 11.24 20.48
N PRO A 181 -13.24 11.60 19.56
CA PRO A 181 -12.83 12.28 18.34
C PRO A 181 -12.18 13.62 18.71
N SER A 182 -11.13 14.04 17.99
CA SER A 182 -10.56 15.37 18.14
C SER A 182 -10.12 15.88 16.78
N PRO A 183 -10.67 17.01 16.30
CA PRO A 183 -10.29 17.57 15.01
C PRO A 183 -8.80 17.89 14.96
N TRP A 184 -8.23 18.37 16.07
CA TRP A 184 -6.81 18.71 16.15
C TRP A 184 -5.89 17.50 15.98
N ARG A 185 -6.25 16.33 16.53
CA ARG A 185 -5.45 15.11 16.34
C ARG A 185 -5.43 14.67 14.88
N GLU A 186 -6.58 14.74 14.22
CA GLU A 186 -6.66 14.39 12.80
C GLU A 186 -5.85 15.39 11.95
N MET A 187 -5.91 16.67 12.29
CA MET A 187 -5.16 17.72 11.61
C MET A 187 -3.66 17.60 11.80
N LEU A 188 -3.21 17.31 13.02
CA LEU A 188 -1.81 17.03 13.32
C LEU A 188 -1.30 15.80 12.57
N GLY A 189 -2.07 14.70 12.56
CA GLY A 189 -1.69 13.48 11.84
C GLY A 189 -1.57 13.71 10.33
N ARG A 190 -2.50 14.45 9.73
CA ARG A 190 -2.42 14.82 8.30
C ARG A 190 -1.27 15.78 8.02
N GLY A 191 -1.06 16.78 8.88
CA GLY A 191 0.07 17.71 8.78
C GLY A 191 1.41 16.98 8.83
N LEU A 192 1.58 16.05 9.76
CA LEU A 192 2.77 15.20 9.85
C LEU A 192 2.95 14.35 8.58
N THR A 193 1.86 13.82 8.02
CA THR A 193 1.91 13.06 6.77
C THR A 193 2.36 13.92 5.60
N ILE A 194 1.82 15.13 5.46
CA ILE A 194 2.24 16.10 4.44
C ILE A 194 3.72 16.43 4.58
N LEU A 195 4.20 16.73 5.79
CA LEU A 195 5.61 17.01 6.05
C LEU A 195 6.50 15.82 5.70
N THR A 196 6.08 14.60 6.03
CA THR A 196 6.83 13.37 5.74
C THR A 196 6.93 13.14 4.23
N ILE A 197 5.81 13.26 3.50
CA ILE A 197 5.76 13.13 2.03
C ILE A 197 6.61 14.21 1.37
N ALA A 198 6.53 15.46 1.83
CA ALA A 198 7.32 16.58 1.30
C ALA A 198 8.82 16.34 1.50
N ALA A 199 9.23 15.97 2.72
CA ALA A 199 10.63 15.68 3.03
C ALA A 199 11.16 14.52 2.20
N LEU A 200 10.42 13.41 2.10
CA LEU A 200 10.82 12.27 1.27
C LEU A 200 10.89 12.62 -0.21
N GLY A 201 9.93 13.38 -0.72
CA GLY A 201 9.90 13.78 -2.14
C GLY A 201 11.09 14.66 -2.50
N MET A 202 11.47 15.58 -1.61
CA MET A 202 12.66 16.41 -1.76
C MET A 202 13.97 15.62 -1.63
N LEU A 203 14.06 14.68 -0.68
CA LEU A 203 15.26 13.87 -0.46
C LEU A 203 15.52 12.89 -1.60
N ILE A 204 14.48 12.27 -2.14
CA ILE A 204 14.60 11.29 -3.23
C ILE A 204 14.66 12.01 -4.59
N GLY A 205 14.22 13.27 -4.67
CA GLY A 205 14.16 14.03 -5.91
C GLY A 205 13.00 13.64 -6.81
N GLU A 206 11.94 13.04 -6.24
CA GLU A 206 10.80 12.49 -6.97
C GLU A 206 9.57 13.40 -6.86
N PRO A 207 9.34 14.30 -7.84
CA PRO A 207 8.26 15.27 -7.78
C PRO A 207 6.87 14.63 -7.82
N VAL A 208 6.76 13.41 -8.37
CA VAL A 208 5.50 12.66 -8.40
C VAL A 208 4.98 12.38 -6.99
N LEU A 209 5.87 12.20 -6.00
CA LEU A 209 5.46 11.98 -4.62
C LEU A 209 4.75 13.20 -4.01
N LEU A 210 5.13 14.41 -4.44
CA LEU A 210 4.50 15.66 -3.98
C LEU A 210 3.05 15.80 -4.45
N LEU A 211 2.66 15.12 -5.54
CA LEU A 211 1.27 15.09 -6.01
C LEU A 211 0.31 14.49 -4.96
N LEU A 212 0.81 13.59 -4.09
CA LEU A 212 0.03 12.97 -3.01
C LEU A 212 -0.41 13.99 -1.94
N ILE A 213 0.25 15.14 -1.86
CA ILE A 213 -0.07 16.21 -0.89
C ILE A 213 -1.36 16.94 -1.29
N VAL A 214 -1.64 17.07 -2.59
CA VAL A 214 -2.80 17.81 -3.12
C VAL A 214 -4.13 17.30 -2.54
N PRO A 215 -4.49 16.00 -2.61
CA PRO A 215 -5.73 15.52 -2.02
C PRO A 215 -5.78 15.64 -0.49
N LEU A 216 -4.63 15.56 0.19
CA LEU A 216 -4.55 15.72 1.65
C LEU A 216 -4.87 17.15 2.08
N LEU A 217 -4.31 18.14 1.38
CA LEU A 217 -4.60 19.56 1.60
C LEU A 217 -6.05 19.89 1.24
N PHE A 218 -6.52 19.42 0.09
CA PHE A 218 -7.87 19.72 -0.39
C PHE A 218 -8.97 19.19 0.55
N THR A 219 -8.76 18.02 1.15
CA THR A 219 -9.73 17.41 2.08
C THR A 219 -9.63 17.95 3.52
N MET A 220 -8.61 18.74 3.82
CA MET A 220 -8.29 19.22 5.17
C MET A 220 -9.41 20.11 5.78
N PRO A 221 -9.99 21.10 5.06
CA PRO A 221 -11.04 21.96 5.63
C PRO A 221 -12.32 21.19 5.95
N LEU A 222 -12.72 20.29 5.06
CA LEU A 222 -13.88 19.41 5.27
C LEU A 222 -13.65 18.55 6.52
N THR A 223 -12.51 17.89 6.58
CA THR A 223 -12.12 17.04 7.71
C THR A 223 -12.17 17.80 9.04
N TYR A 224 -11.57 19.00 9.10
CA TYR A 224 -11.58 19.83 10.30
C TYR A 224 -13.00 20.17 10.75
N ARG A 225 -13.86 20.63 9.82
CA ARG A 225 -15.24 20.99 10.12
C ARG A 225 -16.05 19.79 10.63
N THR A 226 -15.91 18.64 10.00
CA THR A 226 -16.61 17.41 10.42
C THR A 226 -16.15 16.92 11.79
N GLY A 227 -14.84 16.97 12.08
CA GLY A 227 -14.29 16.60 13.38
C GLY A 227 -14.68 17.58 14.49
N TRP A 228 -14.74 18.87 14.18
CA TRP A 228 -15.21 19.91 15.11
C TRP A 228 -16.68 19.72 15.45
N LEU A 229 -17.52 19.49 14.44
CA LEU A 229 -18.97 19.25 14.64
C LEU A 229 -19.20 17.97 15.44
N SER A 230 -18.49 16.89 15.12
CA SER A 230 -18.54 15.64 15.88
C SER A 230 -18.11 15.83 17.34
N ARG A 231 -17.14 16.72 17.60
CA ARG A 231 -16.71 17.03 18.97
C ARG A 231 -17.75 17.83 19.74
N GLN A 232 -18.43 18.78 19.11
CA GLN A 232 -19.49 19.55 19.77
C GLN A 232 -20.71 18.67 20.08
N LEU A 233 -21.07 17.79 19.15
CA LEU A 233 -22.20 16.89 19.33
C LEU A 233 -21.89 15.73 20.28
N SER A 234 -20.61 15.43 20.57
CA SER A 234 -20.24 14.31 21.47
C SER A 234 -20.68 14.49 22.91
N ASP A 235 -20.98 15.72 23.32
CA ASP A 235 -21.44 16.03 24.67
C ASP A 235 -22.98 16.06 24.76
N ARG A 236 -23.69 15.87 23.64
CA ARG A 236 -25.16 15.77 23.62
C ARG A 236 -25.61 14.31 23.70
N GLU A 237 -26.71 14.06 24.38
CA GLU A 237 -27.38 12.77 24.32
C GLU A 237 -28.05 12.60 22.95
N ILE A 238 -27.63 11.57 22.21
CA ILE A 238 -28.17 11.24 20.90
C ILE A 238 -28.91 9.92 20.99
N ALA A 239 -30.10 9.89 20.41
CA ALA A 239 -30.97 8.72 20.42
C ALA A 239 -30.24 7.47 19.90
N ALA A 240 -30.31 6.41 20.70
CA ALA A 240 -29.81 5.10 20.34
C ALA A 240 -30.57 4.59 19.10
N PRO A 241 -29.92 3.79 18.25
CA PRO A 241 -30.51 3.37 17.00
C PRO A 241 -31.66 2.37 17.20
N GLU A 242 -32.77 2.59 16.50
CA GLU A 242 -33.92 1.69 16.49
C GLU A 242 -33.84 0.75 15.27
N ARG A 243 -33.91 -0.57 15.50
CA ARG A 243 -33.95 -1.59 14.42
C ARG A 243 -32.85 -1.43 13.35
N ARG A 244 -31.65 -0.99 13.76
CA ARG A 244 -30.48 -0.72 12.89
C ARG A 244 -30.66 0.45 11.91
N GLN A 245 -31.57 1.37 12.20
CA GLN A 245 -31.76 2.62 11.47
C GLN A 245 -31.45 3.82 12.38
N ILE A 246 -31.02 4.92 11.78
CA ILE A 246 -30.87 6.18 12.51
C ILE A 246 -32.26 6.72 12.84
N PRO A 247 -32.56 7.04 14.12
CA PRO A 247 -33.80 7.69 14.52
C PRO A 247 -33.94 9.04 13.82
N GLU A 248 -35.15 9.41 13.40
CA GLU A 248 -35.37 10.69 12.69
C GLU A 248 -34.99 11.89 13.56
N SER A 249 -35.17 11.80 14.88
CA SER A 249 -34.73 12.82 15.84
C SER A 249 -33.20 13.03 15.85
N ALA A 250 -32.42 11.96 15.66
CA ALA A 250 -30.96 12.06 15.54
C ALA A 250 -30.56 12.64 14.18
N ILE A 251 -31.28 12.27 13.11
CA ILE A 251 -31.07 12.85 11.78
C ILE A 251 -31.30 14.36 11.81
N THR A 252 -32.43 14.83 12.37
CA THR A 252 -32.76 16.25 12.42
C THR A 252 -31.76 17.03 13.27
N THR A 253 -31.37 16.49 14.44
CA THR A 253 -30.37 17.13 15.32
C THR A 253 -29.02 17.31 14.64
N ILE A 254 -28.56 16.29 13.91
CA ILE A 254 -27.28 16.37 13.19
C ILE A 254 -27.43 17.26 11.95
N ALA A 255 -28.53 17.15 11.21
CA ALA A 255 -28.78 17.93 10.01
C ALA A 255 -28.87 19.44 10.31
N SER A 256 -29.58 19.83 11.38
CA SER A 256 -29.67 21.23 11.79
C SER A 256 -28.30 21.78 12.19
N ALA A 257 -27.49 20.98 12.90
CA ALA A 257 -26.14 21.38 13.28
C ALA A 257 -25.19 21.47 12.07
N ILE A 258 -25.41 20.67 11.01
CA ILE A 258 -24.71 20.83 9.73
C ILE A 258 -25.13 22.13 9.05
N ASP A 259 -26.43 22.47 9.09
CA ASP A 259 -26.98 23.66 8.42
C ASP A 259 -26.54 24.98 9.06
N GLU A 260 -26.22 24.98 10.36
CA GLU A 260 -25.60 26.12 11.05
C GLU A 260 -24.15 26.37 10.63
N THR A 261 -23.56 25.50 9.81
CA THR A 261 -22.18 25.61 9.34
C THR A 261 -22.11 25.82 7.82
N ALA A 262 -20.93 26.15 7.32
CA ALA A 262 -20.67 26.21 5.88
C ALA A 262 -20.84 24.87 5.13
N LEU A 263 -21.20 23.78 5.83
CA LEU A 263 -21.52 22.46 5.25
C LEU A 263 -22.97 22.38 4.72
N GLN A 264 -23.81 23.40 4.96
CA GLN A 264 -25.18 23.48 4.43
C GLN A 264 -25.24 23.39 2.89
N ALA A 265 -24.21 23.86 2.20
CA ALA A 265 -24.14 23.90 0.74
C ALA A 265 -23.90 22.52 0.09
N LEU A 266 -23.74 21.46 0.89
CA LEU A 266 -23.49 20.11 0.37
C LEU A 266 -24.75 19.53 -0.31
N PRO A 267 -24.59 18.85 -1.46
CA PRO A 267 -25.69 18.12 -2.09
C PRO A 267 -26.32 17.08 -1.14
N PRO A 268 -27.63 16.80 -1.25
CA PRO A 268 -28.33 15.83 -0.41
C PRO A 268 -27.63 14.47 -0.22
N PRO A 269 -27.04 13.81 -1.26
CA PRO A 269 -26.37 12.52 -1.06
C PRO A 269 -25.06 12.63 -0.27
N GLN A 270 -24.36 13.77 -0.38
CA GLN A 270 -23.14 14.03 0.39
C GLN A 270 -23.49 14.36 1.84
N LYS A 271 -24.51 15.19 2.06
CA LYS A 271 -25.05 15.50 3.39
C LYS A 271 -25.54 14.24 4.10
N ALA A 272 -26.25 13.33 3.41
CA ALA A 272 -26.66 12.05 3.96
C ALA A 272 -25.47 11.17 4.40
N SER A 273 -24.40 11.13 3.61
CA SER A 273 -23.17 10.39 3.97
C SER A 273 -22.50 10.98 5.19
N LEU A 274 -22.51 12.32 5.30
CA LEU A 274 -21.94 13.04 6.42
C LEU A 274 -22.75 12.81 7.70
N VAL A 275 -24.08 12.86 7.65
CA VAL A 275 -24.95 12.55 8.78
C VAL A 275 -24.68 11.13 9.29
N LEU A 276 -24.58 10.15 8.38
CA LEU A 276 -24.24 8.76 8.73
C LEU A 276 -22.88 8.66 9.44
N GLN A 277 -21.85 9.34 8.91
CA GLN A 277 -20.50 9.34 9.47
C GLN A 277 -20.46 9.99 10.87
N ILE A 278 -21.11 11.14 11.03
CA ILE A 278 -21.17 11.88 12.29
C ILE A 278 -21.95 11.05 13.32
N TYR A 279 -23.15 10.58 12.98
CA TYR A 279 -23.96 9.76 13.87
C TYR A 279 -23.17 8.56 14.39
N GLU A 280 -22.51 7.82 13.49
CA GLU A 280 -21.72 6.67 13.86
C GLU A 280 -20.57 7.02 14.83
N SER A 281 -19.90 8.15 14.61
CA SER A 281 -18.82 8.61 15.50
C SER A 281 -19.31 8.92 16.92
N LEU A 282 -20.58 9.31 17.06
CA LEU A 282 -21.22 9.73 18.29
C LEU A 282 -21.77 8.55 19.09
N ILE A 283 -22.39 7.58 18.42
CA ILE A 283 -22.94 6.38 19.09
C ILE A 283 -21.90 5.31 19.41
N THR A 284 -20.73 5.34 18.75
CA THR A 284 -19.74 4.28 18.94
C THR A 284 -18.99 4.48 20.26
N PRO A 285 -19.12 3.56 21.24
CA PRO A 285 -18.42 3.68 22.51
C PRO A 285 -16.91 3.68 22.32
N ALA A 286 -16.22 4.45 23.16
CA ALA A 286 -14.76 4.44 23.24
C ALA A 286 -14.26 3.02 23.60
N PRO A 287 -13.11 2.59 23.07
CA PRO A 287 -12.48 1.36 23.57
C PRO A 287 -12.19 1.51 25.07
N GLY A 288 -12.38 0.44 25.83
CA GLY A 288 -11.92 0.39 27.21
C GLY A 288 -10.40 0.56 27.27
N ARG A 289 -9.87 1.08 28.39
CA ARG A 289 -8.42 1.33 28.55
C ARG A 289 -7.58 0.08 28.25
N TRP A 290 -8.04 -1.08 28.69
CA TRP A 290 -7.42 -2.37 28.39
C TRP A 290 -7.43 -2.70 26.90
N THR A 291 -8.55 -2.48 26.22
CA THR A 291 -8.66 -2.71 24.78
C THR A 291 -7.73 -1.80 23.99
N SER A 292 -7.64 -0.52 24.35
CA SER A 292 -6.66 0.40 23.74
C SER A 292 -5.23 -0.08 23.94
N TRP A 293 -4.88 -0.55 25.15
CA TRP A 293 -3.57 -1.11 25.45
C TRP A 293 -3.25 -2.34 24.59
N VAL A 294 -4.20 -3.27 24.44
CA VAL A 294 -4.01 -4.45 23.58
C VAL A 294 -3.82 -4.06 22.12
N ILE A 295 -4.64 -3.13 21.60
CA ILE A 295 -4.48 -2.61 20.23
C ILE A 295 -3.10 -1.99 20.03
N SER A 296 -2.65 -1.16 20.98
CA SER A 296 -1.32 -0.54 20.94
C SER A 296 -0.20 -1.58 21.01
N LEU A 297 -0.34 -2.63 21.83
CA LEU A 297 0.65 -3.70 21.93
C LEU A 297 0.77 -4.47 20.60
N VAL A 298 -0.36 -4.84 19.99
CA VAL A 298 -0.38 -5.51 18.68
C VAL A 298 0.23 -4.61 17.60
N TYR A 299 -0.13 -3.33 17.61
CA TYR A 299 0.40 -2.35 16.67
C TYR A 299 1.93 -2.23 16.77
N ILE A 300 2.45 -1.94 17.97
CA ILE A 300 3.90 -1.81 18.21
C ILE A 300 4.61 -3.13 17.89
N GLY A 301 4.07 -4.26 18.36
CA GLY A 301 4.64 -5.58 18.11
C GLY A 301 4.75 -5.90 16.62
N SER A 302 3.70 -5.60 15.84
CA SER A 302 3.71 -5.81 14.39
C SER A 302 4.72 -4.92 13.66
N MET A 303 4.81 -3.64 14.04
CA MET A 303 5.75 -2.67 13.47
C MET A 303 7.20 -3.04 13.80
N THR A 304 7.49 -3.31 15.08
CA THR A 304 8.84 -3.72 15.52
C THR A 304 9.23 -5.06 14.92
N GLY A 305 8.35 -6.06 14.94
CA GLY A 305 8.63 -7.40 14.41
C GLY A 305 8.96 -7.39 12.92
N SER A 306 8.15 -6.69 12.11
CA SER A 306 8.40 -6.56 10.66
C SER A 306 9.67 -5.75 10.36
N THR A 307 9.99 -4.72 11.15
CA THR A 307 11.22 -3.92 11.01
C THR A 307 12.46 -4.75 11.33
N LEU A 308 12.47 -5.45 12.46
CA LEU A 308 13.58 -6.32 12.87
C LEU A 308 13.78 -7.47 11.89
N PHE A 309 12.69 -8.05 11.37
CA PHE A 309 12.75 -9.08 10.34
C PHE A 309 13.33 -8.54 9.03
N GLY A 310 12.85 -7.38 8.55
CA GLY A 310 13.40 -6.74 7.34
C GLY A 310 14.89 -6.43 7.49
N TRP A 311 15.32 -5.92 8.65
CA TRP A 311 16.72 -5.69 8.97
C TRP A 311 17.53 -6.99 9.02
N TRP A 312 16.98 -8.07 9.60
CA TRP A 312 17.61 -9.38 9.60
C TRP A 312 17.82 -9.93 8.17
N VAL A 313 16.80 -9.85 7.30
CA VAL A 313 16.92 -10.25 5.89
C VAL A 313 17.97 -9.43 5.17
N TRP A 314 17.94 -8.09 5.33
CA TRP A 314 18.90 -7.18 4.69
C TRP A 314 20.34 -7.44 5.16
N SER A 315 20.56 -7.59 6.46
CA SER A 315 21.89 -7.88 7.02
C SER A 315 22.46 -9.21 6.55
N ARG A 316 21.61 -10.21 6.27
CA ARG A 316 22.05 -11.49 5.69
C ARG A 316 22.48 -11.38 4.22
N HIS A 317 21.86 -10.49 3.44
CA HIS A 317 22.08 -10.40 1.99
C HIS A 317 23.08 -9.30 1.59
N ARG A 318 23.36 -8.33 2.48
CA ARG A 318 24.34 -7.25 2.21
C ARG A 318 25.77 -7.74 2.03
N TRP A 319 26.11 -8.91 2.58
CA TRP A 319 27.47 -9.49 2.53
C TRP A 319 27.68 -10.48 1.38
N TYR A 320 26.76 -10.57 0.41
CA TYR A 320 26.98 -11.37 -0.79
C TYR A 320 27.66 -10.50 -1.85
N ASP A 321 28.98 -10.31 -1.72
CA ASP A 321 29.81 -9.79 -2.80
C ASP A 321 30.23 -10.96 -3.71
N PRO A 322 29.75 -11.04 -4.97
CA PRO A 322 30.14 -12.11 -5.89
C PRO A 322 31.64 -12.06 -6.25
N SER A 323 32.30 -10.91 -6.04
CA SER A 323 33.71 -10.71 -6.40
C SER A 323 34.69 -11.31 -5.38
N GLU A 324 34.26 -11.57 -4.14
CA GLU A 324 35.11 -12.12 -3.07
C GLU A 324 35.33 -13.65 -3.18
N ARG A 325 34.67 -14.34 -4.13
CA ARG A 325 34.84 -15.79 -4.36
C ARG A 325 35.76 -16.16 -5.52
N VAL A 326 36.42 -15.19 -6.17
CA VAL A 326 37.50 -15.52 -7.11
C VAL A 326 38.79 -15.56 -6.28
N PRO A 327 39.32 -16.74 -5.89
CA PRO A 327 40.67 -16.78 -5.36
C PRO A 327 41.58 -16.13 -6.39
N PRO A 328 42.55 -15.28 -5.98
CA PRO A 328 43.48 -14.68 -6.93
C PRO A 328 44.10 -15.82 -7.73
N ILE A 329 43.79 -15.87 -9.03
CA ILE A 329 44.46 -16.79 -9.95
C ILE A 329 45.95 -16.46 -9.79
N PRO A 330 46.80 -17.42 -9.39
CA PRO A 330 48.23 -17.16 -9.33
C PRO A 330 48.64 -16.64 -10.69
N ALA A 331 49.25 -15.46 -10.74
CA ALA A 331 49.81 -14.88 -11.95
C ALA A 331 51.01 -15.73 -12.41
N MET A 332 50.71 -16.90 -12.99
CA MET A 332 51.66 -17.80 -13.62
C MET A 332 50.93 -18.54 -14.75
N MET A 333 50.48 -17.80 -15.76
CA MET A 333 50.45 -18.27 -17.15
C MET A 333 50.49 -17.02 -18.04
N PRO A 334 51.45 -16.90 -18.98
CA PRO A 334 51.41 -15.84 -19.97
C PRO A 334 50.12 -16.01 -20.78
N THR A 335 49.31 -14.97 -20.85
CA THR A 335 48.15 -14.92 -21.73
C THR A 335 48.64 -15.00 -23.19
N TRP A 336 47.96 -15.80 -24.01
CA TRP A 336 48.21 -16.02 -25.44
C TRP A 336 48.23 -14.75 -26.33
N ILE A 337 48.02 -13.57 -25.74
CA ILE A 337 48.05 -12.26 -26.39
C ILE A 337 49.48 -11.71 -26.51
N ASP A 338 50.43 -12.16 -25.67
CA ASP A 338 51.84 -11.72 -25.75
C ASP A 338 52.71 -12.57 -26.70
N LEU A 339 52.18 -13.67 -27.25
CA LEU A 339 52.90 -14.51 -28.21
C LEU A 339 52.81 -14.01 -29.67
N ASP A 340 51.92 -13.06 -29.98
CA ASP A 340 51.69 -12.60 -31.36
C ASP A 340 52.57 -11.41 -31.79
N LYS A 341 53.31 -10.80 -30.85
CA LYS A 341 54.28 -9.74 -31.20
C LYS A 341 55.61 -10.31 -31.68
N GLY A 342 56.03 -11.47 -31.16
CA GLY A 342 57.27 -12.14 -31.60
C GLY A 342 57.16 -12.85 -32.94
N SER A 343 55.97 -13.30 -33.34
CA SER A 343 55.70 -13.96 -34.63
C SER A 343 55.70 -12.95 -35.80
N GLN A 344 55.21 -11.72 -35.59
CA GLN A 344 55.18 -10.68 -36.62
C GLN A 344 56.56 -10.08 -36.91
N GLU A 345 57.45 -9.98 -35.91
CA GLU A 345 58.84 -9.55 -36.13
C GLU A 345 59.66 -10.63 -36.87
N ALA A 346 59.38 -11.92 -36.64
CA ALA A 346 60.04 -13.01 -37.36
C ALA A 346 59.58 -13.13 -38.83
N MET A 347 58.31 -12.79 -39.13
CA MET A 347 57.79 -12.82 -40.51
C MET A 347 58.23 -11.62 -41.37
N SER A 348 58.46 -10.44 -40.77
CA SER A 348 58.99 -9.27 -41.50
C SER A 348 60.49 -9.40 -41.85
N ALA A 349 61.24 -10.19 -41.07
CA ALA A 349 62.63 -10.52 -41.37
C ALA A 349 62.79 -11.58 -42.48
N PHE A 350 61.76 -12.38 -42.76
CA PHE A 350 61.82 -13.46 -43.75
C PHE A 350 61.27 -13.06 -45.14
N SER A 351 60.50 -11.96 -45.25
CA SER A 351 59.97 -11.47 -46.53
C SER A 351 60.92 -10.55 -47.32
N GLY A 352 62.15 -10.32 -46.83
CA GLY A 352 63.14 -9.42 -47.44
C GLY A 352 64.05 -10.03 -48.53
N ARG A 353 63.86 -11.30 -48.92
CA ARG A 353 64.69 -11.96 -49.95
C ARG A 353 63.94 -12.94 -50.83
N VAL A 354 62.94 -12.52 -51.60
CA VAL A 354 62.64 -13.11 -52.92
C VAL A 354 61.85 -12.08 -53.74
N ALA A 355 62.43 -11.71 -54.89
CA ALA A 355 61.80 -11.23 -56.14
C ALA A 355 62.38 -9.88 -56.64
N GLY A 356 63.24 -10.00 -57.66
CA GLY A 356 63.66 -8.92 -58.55
C GLY A 356 62.57 -8.52 -59.56
N PRO A 357 62.91 -7.66 -60.54
CA PRO A 357 62.04 -6.57 -60.98
C PRO A 357 61.32 -6.84 -62.31
N LEU A 358 60.03 -6.50 -62.38
CA LEU A 358 59.30 -6.12 -63.60
C LEU A 358 58.20 -5.13 -63.14
N ALA A 359 58.44 -3.83 -63.15
CA ALA A 359 58.41 -2.93 -64.31
C ALA A 359 57.00 -2.78 -64.91
N ASP A 360 56.48 -1.58 -64.66
CA ASP A 360 55.54 -0.81 -65.47
C ASP A 360 54.09 -1.27 -65.56
N TRP A 361 53.18 -0.31 -65.37
CA TRP A 361 52.14 0.13 -66.31
C TRP A 361 51.14 0.96 -65.48
N TRP A 362 51.35 2.26 -65.59
CA TRP A 362 50.52 3.35 -65.09
C TRP A 362 49.13 3.41 -65.76
N LEU A 363 48.26 4.22 -65.15
CA LEU A 363 47.18 5.06 -65.71
C LEU A 363 45.70 4.63 -65.44
N PRO A 364 44.79 5.63 -65.34
CA PRO A 364 43.97 5.83 -64.14
C PRO A 364 42.48 6.10 -64.46
N LEU A 365 41.71 6.49 -63.43
CA LEU A 365 40.68 7.53 -63.50
C LEU A 365 40.64 8.31 -62.20
#